data_AF-A0A6G0TBT2-F1
#
_entry.id   AF-A0A6G0TBT2-F1
#
_cell.length_a   1.000
_cell.length_b   1.000
_cell.length_c   1.000
_cell.angle_alpha   90.00
_cell.angle_beta   90.00
_cell.angle_gamma   90.00
#
_symmetry.space_group_name_H-M   'P 1'
#
loop_
_entity.id
_entity.type
_entity.pdbx_description
1 polymer ?
#
loop_
_entity_poly.entity_id
_entity_poly.type
_entity_poly.pdbx_seq_one_letter_code
_entity_poly.pdbx_strand_id
1 'polypeptide(L)'
;MDTRYVGAHTAARNVFKNIKIKACRFHLCQAWYRKINSIPILHKEYKDKNSEIGKWLKMFFGLPYLPENLVSDAFNDILFEAPKHKKCSEFANYILENYIDTEQFPPTMWAEEPNGTKRTTNGAESYHSQLRFEFYMDATSICFPNQQVINEAQMREIKKGTEAVQRKCDREREANLVYQYSLLLTNKLTVMEYIEKSGLHFKPI
;
A
#
# COMPACT_ATOMS: atom_id res chain seq x y z
N MET A 1 8.78 -0.78 -2.20
CA MET A 1 8.89 0.53 -2.85
C MET A 1 10.13 0.51 -3.72
N ASP A 2 10.14 1.31 -4.79
CA ASP A 2 11.22 1.36 -5.77
C ASP A 2 12.22 2.49 -5.41
N THR A 3 13.50 2.33 -5.76
CA THR A 3 14.55 3.36 -5.58
C THR A 3 14.17 4.68 -6.26
N ARG A 4 13.28 4.63 -7.27
CA ARG A 4 12.70 5.81 -7.93
C ARG A 4 12.01 6.80 -6.98
N TYR A 5 11.46 6.33 -5.85
CA TYR A 5 10.82 7.23 -4.88
C TYR A 5 11.83 7.94 -3.98
N VAL A 6 13.04 7.41 -3.83
CA VAL A 6 14.08 7.97 -2.97
C VAL A 6 14.55 9.32 -3.50
N GLY A 7 14.78 9.43 -4.81
CA GLY A 7 15.16 10.69 -5.44
C GLY A 7 14.10 11.78 -5.28
N ALA A 8 12.83 11.43 -5.49
CA ALA A 8 11.71 12.35 -5.29
C ALA A 8 11.57 12.80 -3.83
N HIS A 9 11.74 11.87 -2.88
CA HIS A 9 11.70 12.19 -1.45
C HIS A 9 12.84 13.14 -1.05
N THR A 10 14.06 12.88 -1.53
CA THR A 10 15.22 13.73 -1.26
C THR A 10 15.03 15.13 -1.84
N ALA A 11 14.59 15.24 -3.10
CA ALA A 11 14.33 16.52 -3.73
C ALA A 11 13.25 17.32 -2.97
N ALA A 12 12.16 16.66 -2.57
CA ALA A 12 11.08 17.31 -1.83
C ALA A 12 11.54 17.84 -0.47
N ARG A 13 12.34 17.07 0.29
CA ARG A 13 12.91 17.53 1.57
C ARG A 13 13.89 18.70 1.41
N ASN A 14 14.66 18.71 0.32
CA ASN A 14 15.60 19.79 0.04
C ASN A 14 14.90 21.13 -0.25
N VAL A 15 13.77 21.08 -0.96
CA VAL A 15 12.99 22.27 -1.31
C VAL A 15 12.07 22.70 -0.16
N PHE A 16 11.43 21.75 0.50
CA PHE A 16 10.44 22.00 1.55
C PHE A 16 10.93 21.46 2.90
N LYS A 17 11.60 22.31 3.68
CA LYS A 17 12.30 21.91 4.92
C LYS A 17 11.42 21.22 5.98
N ASN A 18 10.10 21.47 5.97
CA ASN A 18 9.16 20.92 6.96
C ASN A 18 8.16 19.92 6.35
N ILE A 19 8.44 19.37 5.16
CA ILE A 19 7.50 18.45 4.50
C ILE A 19 7.44 17.10 5.21
N LYS A 20 6.22 16.65 5.54
CA LYS A 20 5.97 15.27 5.97
C LYS A 20 5.64 14.42 4.76
N ILE A 21 6.59 13.58 4.35
CA ILE A 21 6.38 12.64 3.25
C ILE A 21 5.56 11.47 3.76
N LYS A 22 4.44 11.19 3.09
CA LYS A 22 3.59 10.02 3.33
C LYS A 22 3.67 9.11 2.12
N ALA A 23 4.10 7.87 2.33
CA ALA A 23 4.20 6.91 1.24
C ALA A 23 2.84 6.25 0.93
N CYS A 24 2.69 5.88 -0.33
CA CYS A 24 1.47 5.27 -0.86
C CYS A 24 1.32 3.83 -0.37
N ARG A 25 0.22 3.54 0.34
CA ARG A 25 -0.12 2.19 0.84
C ARG A 25 -0.26 1.18 -0.29
N PHE A 26 -0.81 1.57 -1.43
CA PHE A 26 -0.95 0.67 -2.59
C PHE A 26 0.40 0.16 -3.08
N HIS A 27 1.38 1.05 -3.28
CA HIS A 27 2.73 0.66 -3.71
C HIS A 27 3.50 -0.12 -2.65
N LEU A 28 3.26 0.15 -1.37
CA LEU A 28 3.80 -0.64 -0.27
C LEU A 28 3.32 -2.09 -0.38
N CYS A 29 2.00 -2.29 -0.37
CA CYS A 29 1.39 -3.60 -0.48
C CYS A 29 1.80 -4.31 -1.79
N GLN A 30 1.87 -3.59 -2.90
CA GLN A 30 2.35 -4.14 -4.17
C GLN A 30 3.80 -4.63 -4.07
N ALA A 31 4.68 -3.91 -3.36
CA ALA A 31 6.07 -4.34 -3.17
C ALA A 31 6.16 -5.62 -2.32
N TRP A 32 5.39 -5.71 -1.24
CA TRP A 32 5.32 -6.92 -0.41
C TRP A 32 4.77 -8.11 -1.20
N TYR A 33 3.72 -7.90 -1.97
CA TYR A 33 3.16 -8.94 -2.84
C TYR A 33 4.14 -9.41 -3.92
N ARG A 34 4.92 -8.49 -4.52
CA ARG A 34 5.99 -8.88 -5.46
C ARG A 34 7.05 -9.75 -4.78
N LYS A 35 7.43 -9.45 -3.53
CA LYS A 35 8.35 -10.32 -2.77
C LYS A 35 7.74 -11.70 -2.53
N ILE A 36 6.46 -11.77 -2.13
CA ILE A 36 5.75 -13.06 -1.99
C ILE A 36 5.78 -13.83 -3.32
N ASN A 37 5.48 -13.18 -4.43
CA ASN A 37 5.49 -13.80 -5.76
C ASN A 37 6.86 -14.27 -6.22
N SER A 38 7.93 -13.59 -5.79
CA SER A 38 9.30 -14.00 -6.10
C SER A 38 9.71 -15.31 -5.41
N ILE A 39 8.94 -15.75 -4.41
CA ILE A 39 9.19 -16.99 -3.67
C ILE A 39 8.09 -18.00 -4.01
N PRO A 40 8.35 -19.01 -4.89
CA PRO A 40 7.31 -19.85 -5.48
C PRO A 40 6.37 -20.54 -4.48
N ILE A 41 6.90 -21.01 -3.36
CA ILE A 41 6.09 -21.63 -2.30
C ILE A 41 5.13 -20.61 -1.66
N LEU A 42 5.62 -19.42 -1.29
CA LEU A 42 4.77 -18.40 -0.68
C LEU A 42 3.69 -17.91 -1.65
N HIS A 43 4.02 -17.79 -2.93
CA HIS A 43 3.05 -17.45 -3.98
C HIS A 43 1.90 -18.49 -4.06
N LYS A 44 2.24 -19.78 -4.01
CA LYS A 44 1.24 -20.86 -4.00
C LYS A 44 0.37 -20.79 -2.74
N GLU A 45 1.00 -20.70 -1.58
CA GLU A 45 0.31 -20.64 -0.28
C GLU A 45 -0.58 -19.41 -0.14
N TYR A 46 -0.14 -18.24 -0.62
CA TYR A 46 -0.92 -17.00 -0.55
C TYR A 46 -2.28 -17.10 -1.28
N LYS A 47 -2.30 -17.83 -2.41
CA LYS A 47 -3.50 -18.05 -3.24
C LYS A 47 -4.46 -19.06 -2.63
N ASP A 48 -3.97 -19.96 -1.80
CA ASP A 48 -4.81 -20.90 -1.08
C ASP A 48 -5.53 -20.18 0.08
N LYS A 49 -6.86 -20.30 0.11
CA LYS A 49 -7.71 -19.69 1.14
C LYS A 49 -7.59 -20.40 2.48
N ASN A 50 -7.20 -21.68 2.47
CA ASN A 50 -7.12 -22.50 3.66
C ASN A 50 -5.69 -22.60 4.23
N SER A 51 -4.69 -22.12 3.48
CA SER A 51 -3.29 -22.12 3.91
C SER A 51 -3.06 -21.25 5.13
N GLU A 52 -2.43 -21.82 6.16
CA GLU A 52 -1.94 -21.09 7.33
C GLU A 52 -0.87 -20.06 6.94
N ILE A 53 0.06 -20.44 6.06
CA ILE A 53 1.06 -19.51 5.49
C ILE A 53 0.35 -18.40 4.73
N GLY A 54 -0.66 -18.73 3.93
CA GLY A 54 -1.44 -17.76 3.18
C GLY A 54 -2.25 -16.79 4.06
N LYS A 55 -2.68 -17.21 5.25
CA LYS A 55 -3.33 -16.34 6.25
C LYS A 55 -2.29 -15.46 6.95
N TRP A 56 -1.20 -16.05 7.40
CA TRP A 56 -0.07 -15.35 8.02
C TRP A 56 0.50 -14.24 7.12
N LEU A 57 0.72 -14.53 5.83
CA LEU A 57 1.19 -13.52 4.86
C LEU A 57 0.21 -12.35 4.69
N LYS A 58 -1.10 -12.58 4.85
CA LYS A 58 -2.12 -11.52 4.71
C LYS A 58 -2.09 -10.56 5.90
N MET A 59 -1.62 -10.98 7.08
CA MET A 59 -1.52 -10.13 8.27
C MET A 59 -0.60 -8.94 8.03
N PHE A 60 0.50 -9.12 7.29
CA PHE A 60 1.41 -8.02 6.94
C PHE A 60 0.66 -6.85 6.28
N PHE A 61 -0.35 -7.12 5.46
CA PHE A 61 -1.15 -6.10 4.76
C PHE A 61 -2.10 -5.31 5.68
N GLY A 62 -2.26 -5.72 6.94
CA GLY A 62 -2.95 -4.96 7.99
C GLY A 62 -2.08 -3.88 8.64
N LEU A 63 -0.76 -4.08 8.69
CA LEU A 63 0.19 -3.15 9.31
C LEU A 63 0.08 -1.69 8.83
N PRO A 64 -0.14 -1.39 7.54
CA PRO A 64 -0.23 0.00 7.05
C PRO A 64 -1.41 0.81 7.60
N TYR A 65 -2.36 0.14 8.25
CA TYR A 65 -3.55 0.75 8.85
C TYR A 65 -3.44 0.92 10.37
N LEU A 66 -2.29 0.55 10.96
CA LEU A 66 -2.00 0.83 12.36
C LEU A 66 -1.35 2.22 12.52
N PRO A 67 -1.48 2.84 13.70
CA PRO A 67 -0.65 3.98 14.07
C PRO A 67 0.81 3.53 14.21
N GLU A 68 1.74 4.42 13.87
CA GLU A 68 3.17 4.11 13.74
C GLU A 68 3.81 3.52 15.01
N ASN A 69 3.33 3.92 16.18
CA ASN A 69 3.81 3.45 17.47
C ASN A 69 3.43 2.00 17.79
N LEU A 70 2.40 1.44 17.14
CA LEU A 70 1.98 0.04 17.35
C LEU A 70 2.61 -0.93 16.34
N VAL A 71 3.25 -0.42 15.28
CA VAL A 71 3.75 -1.25 14.17
C VAL A 71 4.83 -2.24 14.62
N SER A 72 5.78 -1.81 15.45
CA SER A 72 6.88 -2.68 15.88
C SER A 72 6.38 -3.86 16.72
N ASP A 73 5.49 -3.58 17.68
CA ASP A 73 4.93 -4.62 18.56
C ASP A 73 4.04 -5.58 17.77
N ALA A 74 3.16 -5.03 16.92
CA ALA A 74 2.35 -5.82 15.99
C ALA A 74 3.20 -6.70 15.05
N PHE A 75 4.32 -6.18 14.56
CA PHE A 75 5.23 -6.96 13.73
C PHE A 75 5.83 -8.14 14.51
N ASN A 76 6.25 -7.93 15.75
CA ASN A 76 6.75 -8.99 16.62
C ASN A 76 5.67 -10.05 16.90
N ASP A 77 4.43 -9.64 17.14
CA ASP A 77 3.30 -10.55 17.33
C ASP A 77 3.06 -11.41 16.07
N ILE A 78 3.13 -10.82 14.87
CA ILE A 78 3.07 -11.56 13.60
C ILE A 78 4.23 -12.57 13.49
N LEU A 79 5.44 -12.23 13.95
CA LEU A 79 6.57 -13.16 13.94
C LEU A 79 6.37 -14.33 14.93
N PHE A 80 5.71 -14.08 16.05
CA PHE A 80 5.40 -15.13 17.02
C PHE A 80 4.45 -16.18 16.44
N GLU A 81 3.51 -15.76 15.60
CA GLU A 81 2.58 -16.65 14.88
C GLU A 81 3.16 -17.24 13.58
N ALA A 82 4.46 -17.05 13.30
CA ALA A 82 5.06 -17.48 12.05
C ALA A 82 5.00 -19.01 11.85
N PRO A 83 4.50 -19.49 10.69
CA PRO A 83 4.55 -20.90 10.35
C PRO A 83 6.00 -21.42 10.29
N LYS A 84 6.19 -22.69 10.66
CA LYS A 84 7.50 -23.37 10.67
C LYS A 84 8.01 -23.67 9.25
N HIS A 85 8.33 -22.64 8.49
CA HIS A 85 8.85 -22.75 7.14
C HIS A 85 9.93 -21.70 6.87
N LYS A 86 11.13 -22.12 6.45
CA LYS A 86 12.30 -21.25 6.25
C LYS A 86 12.01 -20.04 5.34
N LYS A 87 11.16 -20.21 4.33
CA LYS A 87 10.77 -19.13 3.42
C LYS A 87 9.90 -18.05 4.07
N CYS A 88 9.17 -18.36 5.14
CA CYS A 88 8.45 -17.35 5.92
C CYS A 88 9.45 -16.43 6.62
N SER A 89 10.49 -16.99 7.24
CA SER A 89 11.57 -16.20 7.85
C SER A 89 12.31 -15.32 6.83
N GLU A 90 12.58 -15.85 5.62
CA GLU A 90 13.19 -15.06 4.54
C GLU A 90 12.32 -13.85 4.14
N PHE A 91 11.00 -14.03 4.07
CA PHE A 91 10.08 -12.93 3.80
C PHE A 91 10.01 -11.94 4.97
N ALA A 92 9.91 -12.43 6.21
CA ALA A 92 9.88 -11.60 7.40
C ALA A 92 11.13 -10.72 7.54
N ASN A 93 12.33 -11.30 7.34
CA ASN A 93 13.59 -10.56 7.38
C ASN A 93 13.64 -9.47 6.30
N TYR A 94 13.15 -9.77 5.09
CA TYR A 94 13.02 -8.76 4.04
C TYR A 94 12.13 -7.59 4.49
N ILE A 95 10.99 -7.87 5.15
CA ILE A 95 10.12 -6.81 5.65
C ILE A 95 10.80 -6.00 6.76
N LEU A 96 11.46 -6.69 7.70
CA LEU A 96 12.20 -6.07 8.80
C LEU A 96 13.22 -5.06 8.27
N GLU A 97 14.15 -5.53 7.43
CA GLU A 97 15.28 -4.72 6.90
C GLU A 97 14.85 -3.57 6.00
N ASN A 98 13.71 -3.68 5.32
CA ASN A 98 13.31 -2.72 4.28
C ASN A 98 12.16 -1.79 4.67
N TYR A 99 11.41 -2.09 5.75
CA TYR A 99 10.20 -1.34 6.10
C TYR A 99 9.96 -1.14 7.60
N ILE A 100 10.56 -1.95 8.47
CA ILE A 100 10.38 -1.84 9.93
C ILE A 100 11.60 -1.15 10.55
N ASP A 101 12.78 -1.74 10.37
CA ASP A 101 14.06 -1.26 10.87
C ASP A 101 14.87 -0.66 9.72
N THR A 102 14.43 0.50 9.24
CA THR A 102 15.05 1.19 8.12
C THR A 102 14.91 2.70 8.24
N GLU A 103 15.91 3.43 7.76
CA GLU A 103 15.83 4.89 7.60
C GLU A 103 15.13 5.30 6.29
N GLN A 104 15.11 4.42 5.29
CA GLN A 104 14.65 4.77 3.95
C GLN A 104 13.13 4.79 3.84
N PHE A 105 12.47 3.77 4.38
CA PHE A 105 11.01 3.63 4.38
C PHE A 105 10.47 3.21 5.77
N PRO A 106 10.71 4.02 6.82
CA PRO A 106 10.28 3.70 8.19
C PRO A 106 8.75 3.68 8.32
N PRO A 107 8.19 3.00 9.34
CA PRO A 107 6.75 2.98 9.63
C PRO A 107 6.11 4.37 9.66
N THR A 108 6.80 5.38 10.19
CA THR A 108 6.32 6.77 10.25
C THR A 108 5.95 7.37 8.89
N MET A 109 6.51 6.83 7.80
CA MET A 109 6.23 7.24 6.43
C MET A 109 4.96 6.57 5.86
N TRP A 110 4.70 5.30 6.19
CA TRP A 110 3.69 4.51 5.48
C TRP A 110 2.54 4.01 6.35
N ALA A 111 2.74 3.83 7.65
CA ALA A 111 1.71 3.49 8.62
C ALA A 111 0.95 4.75 9.05
N GLU A 112 -0.35 4.61 9.27
CA GLU A 112 -1.22 5.61 9.87
C GLU A 112 -2.59 4.96 10.11
N GLU A 113 -3.31 5.50 11.08
CA GLU A 113 -4.69 5.13 11.33
C GLU A 113 -5.62 5.45 10.13
N PRO A 114 -6.74 4.74 9.98
CA PRO A 114 -7.74 5.09 8.98
C PRO A 114 -8.41 6.41 9.35
N ASN A 115 -8.26 7.45 8.52
CA ASN A 115 -8.77 8.80 8.77
C ASN A 115 -9.69 9.33 7.65
N GLY A 116 -10.15 8.47 6.75
CA GLY A 116 -11.00 8.85 5.62
C GLY A 116 -10.28 9.60 4.49
N THR A 117 -8.96 9.86 4.62
CA THR A 117 -8.18 10.53 3.58
C THR A 117 -7.48 9.52 2.67
N LYS A 118 -7.63 9.71 1.36
CA LYS A 118 -6.99 8.86 0.36
C LYS A 118 -5.52 9.21 0.19
N ARG A 119 -4.66 8.22 0.40
CA ARG A 119 -3.26 8.25 -0.03
C ARG A 119 -3.12 7.67 -1.45
N THR A 120 -3.72 8.30 -2.45
CA THR A 120 -3.69 7.80 -3.84
C THR A 120 -2.81 8.68 -4.72
N THR A 121 -1.84 8.06 -5.39
CA THR A 121 -1.00 8.69 -6.43
C THR A 121 -1.53 8.44 -7.85
N ASN A 122 -2.77 7.95 -7.98
CA ASN A 122 -3.39 7.53 -9.26
C ASN A 122 -3.25 8.57 -10.38
N GLY A 123 -3.37 9.87 -10.07
CA GLY A 123 -3.21 10.93 -11.07
C GLY A 123 -1.78 11.02 -11.61
N ALA A 124 -0.78 11.00 -10.73
CA ALA A 124 0.63 11.02 -11.12
C ALA A 124 1.03 9.72 -11.84
N GLU A 125 0.55 8.57 -11.37
CA GLU A 125 0.80 7.27 -12.00
C GLU A 125 0.19 7.17 -13.40
N SER A 126 -1.05 7.65 -13.58
CA SER A 126 -1.73 7.70 -14.88
C SER A 126 -0.96 8.58 -15.85
N TYR A 127 -0.53 9.76 -15.41
CA TYR A 127 0.30 10.67 -16.21
C TYR A 127 1.65 10.02 -16.59
N HIS A 128 2.34 9.39 -15.64
CA HIS A 128 3.59 8.69 -15.93
C HIS A 128 3.41 7.47 -16.83
N SER A 129 2.30 6.75 -16.72
CA SER A 129 1.97 5.65 -17.63
C SER A 129 1.74 6.15 -19.04
N GLN A 130 1.07 7.30 -19.18
CA GLN A 130 0.85 7.96 -20.46
C GLN A 130 2.18 8.41 -21.08
N LEU A 131 3.04 9.09 -20.31
CA LEU A 131 4.37 9.47 -20.79
C LEU A 131 5.17 8.24 -21.25
N ARG A 132 5.15 7.14 -20.48
CA ARG A 132 5.81 5.90 -20.90
C ARG A 132 5.25 5.36 -22.21
N PHE A 133 3.94 5.40 -22.39
CA PHE A 133 3.29 4.97 -23.62
C PHE A 133 3.68 5.86 -24.81
N GLU A 134 3.69 7.19 -24.62
CA GLU A 134 4.04 8.16 -25.66
C GLU A 134 5.51 8.09 -26.09
N PHE A 135 6.45 7.84 -25.16
CA PHE A 135 7.88 7.83 -25.46
C PHE A 135 8.45 6.47 -25.86
N TYR A 136 7.80 5.35 -25.53
CA TYR A 136 8.36 4.00 -25.72
C TYR A 136 7.53 3.07 -26.62
N MET A 137 6.47 3.57 -27.27
CA MET A 137 5.84 2.82 -28.36
C MET A 137 6.59 3.05 -29.67
N ASP A 138 7.00 1.95 -30.33
CA ASP A 138 7.43 2.01 -31.73
C ASP A 138 6.30 2.60 -32.58
N ALA A 139 6.65 3.61 -33.37
CA ALA A 139 5.75 4.42 -34.16
C ALA A 139 5.09 3.63 -35.31
N THR A 140 4.19 2.69 -35.00
CA THR A 140 3.37 1.99 -36.00
C THR A 140 1.97 1.74 -35.46
N SER A 141 1.25 2.83 -35.19
CA SER A 141 -0.16 3.07 -35.56
C SER A 141 -0.70 4.21 -34.70
N ILE A 142 -1.02 5.32 -35.38
CA ILE A 142 -1.52 6.56 -34.78
C ILE A 142 -2.91 6.27 -34.20
N CYS A 143 -3.02 6.23 -32.88
CA CYS A 143 -4.28 6.35 -32.16
C CYS A 143 -4.08 7.27 -30.96
N PHE A 144 -4.16 8.58 -31.20
CA PHE A 144 -4.48 9.58 -30.19
C PHE A 144 -5.45 10.55 -30.89
N PRO A 145 -6.62 10.91 -30.32
CA PRO A 145 -6.74 11.40 -28.94
C PRO A 145 -8.10 11.13 -28.27
N ASN A 146 -8.15 10.37 -27.16
CA ASN A 146 -9.33 10.41 -26.27
C ASN A 146 -8.96 10.58 -24.79
N GLN A 147 -7.76 10.18 -24.38
CA GLN A 147 -7.39 10.22 -22.95
C GLN A 147 -6.84 11.59 -22.48
N GLN A 148 -6.20 12.37 -23.34
CA GLN A 148 -5.74 13.73 -22.99
C GLN A 148 -6.93 14.65 -22.67
N VAL A 149 -8.03 14.54 -23.44
CA VAL A 149 -9.29 15.23 -23.16
C VAL A 149 -9.88 14.79 -21.82
N ILE A 150 -9.80 13.49 -21.48
CA ILE A 150 -10.25 12.98 -20.17
C ILE A 150 -9.39 13.53 -19.03
N ASN A 151 -8.06 13.57 -19.19
CA ASN A 151 -7.14 14.09 -18.18
C ASN A 151 -7.33 15.61 -18.00
N GLU A 152 -7.51 16.37 -19.08
CA GLU A 152 -7.83 17.80 -19.02
C GLU A 152 -9.22 18.07 -18.45
N ALA A 153 -10.20 17.20 -18.71
CA ALA A 153 -11.52 17.27 -18.09
C ALA A 153 -11.44 16.98 -16.59
N GLN A 154 -10.68 15.96 -16.17
CA GLN A 154 -10.41 15.66 -14.77
C GLN A 154 -9.68 16.81 -14.06
N MET A 155 -8.65 17.39 -14.69
CA MET A 155 -7.95 18.57 -14.16
C MET A 155 -8.85 19.81 -14.08
N ARG A 156 -9.79 19.98 -15.03
CA ARG A 156 -10.80 21.05 -15.00
C ARG A 156 -11.84 20.84 -13.90
N GLU A 157 -12.29 19.62 -13.65
CA GLU A 157 -13.20 19.31 -12.54
C GLU A 157 -12.52 19.49 -11.17
N ILE A 158 -11.24 19.12 -11.05
CA ILE A 158 -10.40 19.44 -9.87
C ILE A 158 -10.32 20.96 -9.65
N LYS A 159 -10.13 21.74 -10.74
CA LYS A 159 -10.15 23.22 -10.67
C LYS A 159 -11.50 23.82 -10.28
N LYS A 160 -12.62 23.13 -10.55
CA LYS A 160 -13.97 23.53 -10.15
C LYS A 160 -14.31 23.13 -8.71
N GLY A 161 -13.42 22.41 -8.02
CA GLY A 161 -13.66 21.89 -6.67
C GLY A 161 -14.60 20.68 -6.64
N THR A 162 -14.92 20.07 -7.79
CA THR A 162 -15.74 18.87 -7.85
C THR A 162 -14.89 17.66 -7.43
N GLU A 163 -15.10 17.13 -6.22
CA GLU A 163 -14.41 15.91 -5.80
C GLU A 163 -14.85 14.72 -6.67
N ALA A 164 -13.86 13.98 -7.20
CA ALA A 164 -14.14 12.78 -7.95
C ALA A 164 -14.85 11.75 -7.07
N VAL A 165 -16.08 11.36 -7.47
CA VAL A 165 -16.91 10.43 -6.71
C VAL A 165 -16.18 9.09 -6.56
N GLN A 166 -15.91 8.68 -5.33
CA GLN A 166 -15.29 7.39 -5.02
C GLN A 166 -16.22 6.24 -5.39
N ARG A 167 -15.64 5.18 -5.97
CA ARG A 167 -16.36 3.93 -6.22
C ARG A 167 -16.97 3.42 -4.92
N LYS A 168 -18.19 2.88 -5.00
CA LYS A 168 -18.93 2.36 -3.85
C LYS A 168 -18.12 1.32 -3.06
N CYS A 169 -17.46 0.39 -3.75
CA CYS A 169 -16.63 -0.65 -3.12
C CYS A 169 -15.48 -0.07 -2.28
N ASP A 170 -14.84 1.00 -2.76
CA ASP A 170 -13.71 1.61 -2.05
C ASP A 170 -14.21 2.37 -0.81
N ARG A 171 -15.36 3.04 -0.90
CA ARG A 171 -16.00 3.71 0.24
C ARG A 171 -16.40 2.71 1.33
N GLU A 172 -17.01 1.59 0.93
CA GLU A 172 -17.42 0.54 1.87
C GLU A 172 -16.22 -0.10 2.58
N ARG A 173 -15.13 -0.33 1.84
CA ARG A 173 -13.88 -0.85 2.41
C ARG A 173 -13.29 0.13 3.43
N GLU A 174 -13.24 1.41 3.10
CA GLU A 174 -12.72 2.45 3.98
C GLU A 174 -13.57 2.62 5.23
N ALA A 175 -14.90 2.65 5.08
CA ALA A 175 -15.83 2.67 6.21
C ALA A 175 -15.67 1.47 7.13
N ASN A 176 -15.43 0.27 6.56
CA ASN A 176 -15.16 -0.92 7.35
C ASN A 176 -13.85 -0.81 8.13
N LEU A 177 -12.76 -0.32 7.51
CA LEU A 177 -11.48 -0.11 8.20
C LEU A 177 -11.60 0.89 9.37
N VAL A 178 -12.31 1.99 9.17
CA VAL A 178 -12.58 3.00 10.21
C VAL A 178 -13.40 2.38 11.34
N TYR A 179 -14.41 1.58 11.02
CA TYR A 179 -15.22 0.88 12.04
C TYR A 179 -14.40 -0.15 12.83
N GLN A 180 -13.57 -0.97 12.18
CA GLN A 180 -12.71 -1.91 12.91
C GLN A 180 -11.71 -1.17 13.81
N TYR A 181 -11.21 -0.01 13.38
CA TYR A 181 -10.30 0.80 14.18
C TYR A 181 -10.99 1.39 15.41
N SER A 182 -12.26 1.81 15.31
CA SER A 182 -13.01 2.28 16.48
C SER A 182 -13.26 1.16 17.51
N LEU A 183 -13.38 -0.09 17.07
CA LEU A 183 -13.43 -1.25 17.96
C LEU A 183 -12.09 -1.49 18.67
N LEU A 184 -10.97 -1.28 17.98
CA LEU A 184 -9.62 -1.32 18.58
C LEU A 184 -9.48 -0.25 19.67
N LEU A 185 -9.88 1.00 19.37
CA LEU A 185 -9.84 2.11 20.32
C LEU A 185 -10.71 1.89 21.57
N THR A 186 -11.78 1.11 21.44
CA THR A 186 -12.68 0.77 22.55
C THR A 186 -12.31 -0.53 23.26
N ASN A 187 -11.13 -1.09 22.97
CA ASN A 187 -10.65 -2.38 23.48
C ASN A 187 -11.62 -3.56 23.24
N LYS A 188 -12.49 -3.44 22.23
CA LYS A 188 -13.39 -4.51 21.78
C LYS A 188 -12.73 -5.44 20.76
N LEU A 189 -11.54 -5.07 20.31
CA LEU A 189 -10.74 -5.79 19.33
C LEU A 189 -9.28 -5.68 19.74
N THR A 190 -8.55 -6.79 19.71
CA THR A 190 -7.09 -6.78 19.90
C THR A 190 -6.39 -6.26 18.65
N VAL A 191 -5.12 -5.87 18.79
CA VAL A 191 -4.29 -5.42 17.66
C VAL A 191 -4.18 -6.53 16.60
N MET A 192 -3.98 -7.77 17.02
CA MET A 192 -3.88 -8.92 16.10
C MET A 192 -5.18 -9.20 15.36
N GLU A 193 -6.32 -9.22 16.05
CA GLU A 193 -7.62 -9.39 15.38
C GLU A 193 -7.92 -8.23 14.40
N TYR A 194 -7.49 -7.00 14.71
CA TYR A 194 -7.59 -5.87 13.80
C TYR A 194 -6.73 -6.08 12.53
N ILE A 195 -5.50 -6.55 12.70
CA ILE A 195 -4.57 -6.83 11.60
C ILE A 195 -5.13 -7.92 10.68
N GLU A 196 -5.62 -9.03 11.26
CA GLU A 196 -6.22 -10.12 10.49
C GLU A 196 -7.39 -9.62 9.64
N LYS A 197 -8.31 -8.87 10.25
CA LYS A 197 -9.49 -8.32 9.57
C LYS A 197 -9.11 -7.31 8.47
N SER A 198 -8.14 -6.45 8.72
CA SER A 198 -7.72 -5.42 7.76
C SER A 198 -6.88 -5.99 6.59
N GLY A 199 -6.05 -7.00 6.85
CA GLY A 199 -5.15 -7.62 5.88
C GLY A 199 -5.85 -8.51 4.84
N LEU A 200 -6.96 -9.17 5.21
CA LEU A 200 -7.70 -10.10 4.35
C LEU A 200 -8.22 -9.50 3.03
N HIS A 201 -8.36 -8.16 2.96
CA HIS A 201 -8.96 -7.47 1.83
C HIS A 201 -7.96 -7.03 0.75
N PHE A 202 -6.66 -7.29 0.90
CA PHE A 202 -5.71 -6.98 -0.17
C PHE A 202 -5.81 -7.98 -1.33
N LYS A 203 -6.44 -7.53 -2.42
CA LYS A 203 -6.38 -8.20 -3.73
C LYS A 203 -5.33 -7.48 -4.58
N PRO A 204 -4.26 -8.16 -5.00
CA PRO A 204 -3.38 -7.61 -6.02
C PRO A 204 -4.17 -7.43 -7.32
N ILE A 205 -4.02 -6.26 -7.94
CA ILE A 205 -4.46 -6.01 -9.33
C ILE A 205 -3.41 -6.60 -10.26
#